data_AF-A0A657LX83-F1
#
_entry.id   AF-A0A657LX83-F1
#
_cell.length_a   1.000
_cell.length_b   1.000
_cell.length_c   1.000
_cell.angle_alpha   90.00
_cell.angle_beta   90.00
_cell.angle_gamma   90.00
#
_symmetry.space_group_name_H-M   'P 1'
#
loop_
_entity.id
_entity.type
_entity.pdbx_description
1 polymer ?
#
loop_
_entity_poly.entity_id
_entity_poly.type
_entity_poly.pdbx_seq_one_letter_code
_entity_poly.pdbx_strand_id
1 'polypeptide(L)'
;PDSAPYHTPHNAPHRGKKKRNRRGLQGRPLAGSDKPQASQAAPVSERPRAVQPAAVSEDRKAHAHPGFEGWRHTVPQTQSHAPDAAAPLYAALDLGTNNCRLLIAQPTRPGQFRVVDAFSRIVRLGEGLGASGRLSPEAMDRSIEALKICAAKLKLRDIRKSRLIATEAARAAVNGEAFLERVLSETGLELEIINRETEARLAVSGCSSLVGRDTKSVVLFDIGGGSSEIAVIRIGDNRSSRLANHITHWTSLPVGVVTLSERHGGQDVTPDGFEAMVREVEAMLSGFECPAIDALSGADADTGFHLIGTSGTVTTLAGVHLDLPRYDRRKVDGLWLSDDEVSAMQARLLSWDFTARAANPCIGPDRADLVLAGCAILEAIRRRWPSERMRVADRGLREGLLTDMMADDGAWRRGRPRRFPRGIPGPQGSHEGNKS
;
A
#
# COMPACT_ATOMS: atom_id res chain seq x y z
N PRO A 1 21.59 -45.85 -48.71
CA PRO A 1 22.91 -45.25 -49.01
C PRO A 1 23.27 -44.24 -47.90
N ASP A 2 23.52 -44.72 -46.68
CA ASP A 2 24.75 -45.43 -46.24
C ASP A 2 25.92 -44.45 -46.08
N SER A 3 26.68 -44.43 -44.96
CA SER A 3 26.65 -45.30 -43.78
C SER A 3 27.36 -44.65 -42.57
N ALA A 4 26.99 -45.08 -41.36
CA ALA A 4 27.87 -45.03 -40.18
C ALA A 4 28.48 -46.43 -39.95
N PRO A 5 29.57 -46.59 -39.18
CA PRO A 5 29.36 -47.16 -37.83
C PRO A 5 30.35 -46.79 -36.70
N TYR A 6 29.81 -46.88 -35.46
CA TYR A 6 30.41 -47.36 -34.19
C TYR A 6 31.86 -47.05 -33.74
N HIS A 7 32.00 -46.58 -32.49
CA HIS A 7 32.50 -47.42 -31.38
C HIS A 7 32.29 -46.80 -29.96
N THR A 8 31.92 -47.63 -29.00
CA THR A 8 32.11 -47.47 -27.53
C THR A 8 32.74 -48.75 -26.97
N PRO A 9 33.33 -48.74 -25.75
CA PRO A 9 32.56 -49.21 -24.59
C PRO A 9 32.89 -48.53 -23.23
N HIS A 10 32.08 -48.88 -22.22
CA HIS A 10 32.15 -48.42 -20.82
C HIS A 10 33.40 -48.84 -20.03
N ASN A 11 33.68 -48.11 -18.95
CA ASN A 11 34.16 -48.71 -17.69
C ASN A 11 33.54 -48.00 -16.47
N ALA A 12 33.16 -48.76 -15.44
CA ALA A 12 32.66 -48.26 -14.14
C ALA A 12 33.82 -48.09 -13.14
N PRO A 13 33.59 -47.48 -11.96
CA PRO A 13 33.61 -48.34 -10.76
C PRO A 13 32.78 -47.90 -9.53
N HIS A 14 32.77 -48.80 -8.53
CA HIS A 14 32.53 -48.60 -7.09
C HIS A 14 31.13 -48.30 -6.52
N ARG A 15 30.46 -49.38 -6.08
CA ARG A 15 29.56 -49.36 -4.90
C ARG A 15 30.35 -49.61 -3.61
N GLY A 16 30.48 -48.60 -2.75
CA GLY A 16 31.05 -48.74 -1.40
C GLY A 16 29.98 -48.90 -0.32
N LYS A 17 29.90 -50.05 0.36
CA LYS A 17 29.06 -50.23 1.56
C LYS A 17 29.77 -49.67 2.79
N LYS A 18 29.12 -48.78 3.57
CA LYS A 18 29.47 -48.54 4.98
C LYS A 18 28.21 -48.49 5.86
N LYS A 19 28.00 -49.55 6.65
CA LYS A 19 27.24 -49.49 7.91
C LYS A 19 28.12 -48.82 8.98
N ARG A 20 27.55 -48.01 9.87
CA ARG A 20 28.08 -47.83 11.24
C ARG A 20 26.95 -47.58 12.24
N ASN A 21 27.22 -47.96 13.49
CA ASN A 21 26.23 -48.22 14.53
C ASN A 21 25.74 -46.99 15.30
N ARG A 22 24.51 -47.17 15.83
CA ARG A 22 23.94 -46.57 17.05
C ARG A 22 24.94 -46.28 18.18
N ARG A 23 24.74 -45.13 18.83
CA ARG A 23 24.69 -44.84 20.30
C ARG A 23 23.96 -43.48 20.42
N GLY A 24 22.99 -43.21 21.30
CA GLY A 24 22.29 -44.02 22.30
C GLY A 24 22.53 -43.53 23.74
N LEU A 25 21.56 -42.79 24.32
CA LEU A 25 21.31 -42.42 25.74
C LEU A 25 19.89 -41.80 25.77
N GLN A 26 18.82 -42.46 26.25
CA GLN A 26 18.33 -42.59 27.65
C GLN A 26 17.81 -41.25 28.24
N GLY A 27 16.61 -41.13 28.83
CA GLY A 27 15.50 -42.07 29.11
C GLY A 27 14.14 -41.32 29.29
N ARG A 28 12.95 -41.91 29.05
CA ARG A 28 12.12 -42.84 29.88
C ARG A 28 11.34 -42.14 31.04
N PRO A 29 10.14 -42.63 31.46
CA PRO A 29 8.88 -42.79 30.70
C PRO A 29 7.62 -42.36 31.54
N LEU A 30 6.40 -42.58 31.00
CA LEU A 30 5.16 -43.12 31.66
C LEU A 30 3.96 -42.82 30.72
N ALA A 31 3.26 -43.85 30.20
CA ALA A 31 1.98 -44.39 30.68
C ALA A 31 0.76 -43.45 30.43
N GLY A 32 -0.40 -43.91 29.97
CA GLY A 32 -0.85 -45.26 29.61
C GLY A 32 -2.19 -45.18 28.85
N SER A 33 -2.65 -46.29 28.27
CA SER A 33 -3.92 -46.37 27.54
C SER A 33 -5.14 -46.11 28.44
N ASP A 34 -6.24 -45.60 27.87
CA ASP A 34 -7.44 -46.42 27.67
C ASP A 34 -8.57 -45.72 26.88
N LYS A 35 -9.13 -46.48 25.94
CA LYS A 35 -10.47 -46.37 25.33
C LYS A 35 -10.89 -47.81 25.03
N PRO A 36 -12.15 -48.21 25.22
CA PRO A 36 -13.01 -48.27 24.02
C PRO A 36 -14.54 -48.07 24.25
N GLN A 37 -15.28 -48.09 23.13
CA GLN A 37 -16.69 -48.49 22.94
C GLN A 37 -17.86 -47.50 23.25
N ALA A 38 -18.23 -46.76 22.19
CA ALA A 38 -19.48 -46.91 21.42
C ALA A 38 -20.86 -47.15 22.12
N SER A 39 -21.69 -46.09 22.10
CA SER A 39 -23.17 -46.07 22.07
C SER A 39 -23.65 -44.64 21.74
N GLN A 40 -24.75 -44.31 21.06
CA GLN A 40 -25.78 -45.05 20.28
C GLN A 40 -26.41 -44.05 19.26
N ALA A 41 -27.47 -44.39 18.51
CA ALA A 41 -28.08 -43.51 17.49
C ALA A 41 -29.55 -43.11 17.75
N ALA A 42 -29.81 -41.79 17.87
CA ALA A 42 -31.05 -41.02 17.55
C ALA A 42 -32.39 -41.39 18.25
N PRO A 43 -33.54 -40.67 18.09
CA PRO A 43 -33.80 -39.38 17.40
C PRO A 43 -34.85 -38.39 18.07
N VAL A 44 -35.12 -37.23 17.42
CA VAL A 44 -36.35 -36.37 17.39
C VAL A 44 -36.82 -35.45 18.59
N SER A 45 -37.16 -34.18 18.22
CA SER A 45 -38.04 -33.14 18.85
C SER A 45 -37.69 -32.56 20.24
N GLU A 46 -37.83 -31.25 20.54
CA GLU A 46 -38.98 -30.35 20.34
C GLU A 46 -38.61 -28.85 20.13
N ARG A 47 -39.58 -28.03 19.70
CA ARG A 47 -39.58 -26.56 19.81
C ARG A 47 -40.44 -26.14 21.02
N PRO A 48 -40.17 -24.98 21.64
CA PRO A 48 -41.27 -24.01 21.78
C PRO A 48 -40.93 -22.56 21.37
N ARG A 49 -42.01 -21.77 21.31
CA ARG A 49 -42.18 -20.43 20.72
C ARG A 49 -41.51 -19.26 21.47
N ALA A 50 -41.39 -18.17 20.71
CA ALA A 50 -41.08 -16.81 21.13
C ALA A 50 -41.99 -16.23 22.23
N VAL A 51 -41.45 -15.25 22.97
CA VAL A 51 -42.18 -14.25 23.76
C VAL A 51 -41.53 -12.87 23.57
N GLN A 52 -42.31 -11.90 23.10
CA GLN A 52 -42.21 -10.46 23.42
C GLN A 52 -43.38 -10.17 24.38
N PRO A 53 -43.35 -9.17 25.30
CA PRO A 53 -43.02 -7.75 25.07
C PRO A 53 -42.10 -7.18 26.20
N ALA A 54 -41.90 -5.88 26.47
CA ALA A 54 -42.59 -4.64 26.08
C ALA A 54 -41.63 -3.42 26.12
N ALA A 55 -42.07 -2.29 25.57
CA ALA A 55 -41.38 -1.00 25.68
C ALA A 55 -41.83 -0.20 26.92
N VAL A 56 -40.91 0.54 27.56
CA VAL A 56 -41.19 1.67 28.46
C VAL A 56 -40.16 2.78 28.21
N SER A 57 -40.55 4.01 28.54
CA SER A 57 -40.00 5.29 28.08
C SER A 57 -38.69 5.79 28.70
N GLU A 58 -38.20 6.89 28.13
CA GLU A 58 -37.12 7.78 28.55
C GLU A 58 -37.07 8.09 30.06
N ASP A 59 -35.84 8.29 30.59
CA ASP A 59 -35.55 9.56 31.26
C ASP A 59 -34.04 9.90 31.23
N ARG A 60 -33.71 11.20 31.30
CA ARG A 60 -32.34 11.73 31.38
C ARG A 60 -31.95 11.99 32.83
N LYS A 61 -30.71 11.61 33.23
CA LYS A 61 -29.87 12.46 34.11
C LYS A 61 -28.41 12.03 34.12
N ALA A 62 -27.54 13.02 34.27
CA ALA A 62 -26.10 12.85 34.38
C ALA A 62 -25.69 12.62 35.84
N HIS A 63 -24.66 11.80 36.06
CA HIS A 63 -23.88 11.81 37.29
C HIS A 63 -22.38 11.86 36.98
N ALA A 64 -21.69 12.80 37.63
CA ALA A 64 -20.26 13.01 37.53
C ALA A 64 -19.53 12.27 38.66
N HIS A 65 -18.28 11.88 38.42
CA HIS A 65 -17.33 11.49 39.46
C HIS A 65 -15.99 12.22 39.29
N PRO A 66 -15.18 12.39 40.36
CA PRO A 66 -14.47 13.64 40.55
C PRO A 66 -12.94 13.55 40.44
N GLY A 67 -12.33 14.73 40.23
CA GLY A 67 -11.17 15.18 40.99
C GLY A 67 -9.81 14.53 40.73
N PHE A 68 -8.97 15.24 39.97
CA PHE A 68 -7.54 15.33 40.31
C PHE A 68 -7.05 16.76 40.04
N GLU A 69 -6.50 17.41 41.06
CA GLU A 69 -6.08 18.81 41.00
C GLU A 69 -4.61 18.96 40.55
N GLY A 70 -4.34 20.06 39.85
CA GLY A 70 -3.26 20.95 40.28
C GLY A 70 -1.85 20.72 39.76
N TRP A 71 -1.58 21.08 38.50
CA TRP A 71 -0.30 21.70 38.12
C TRP A 71 -0.55 22.99 37.33
N ARG A 72 -0.43 24.15 38.00
CA ARG A 72 -0.49 25.47 37.35
C ARG A 72 0.89 25.83 36.81
N HIS A 73 1.03 25.89 35.49
CA HIS A 73 2.12 26.63 34.86
C HIS A 73 1.60 27.81 34.06
N THR A 74 2.25 28.95 34.25
CA THR A 74 1.95 30.26 33.66
C THR A 74 2.10 30.22 32.15
N VAL A 75 1.04 30.61 31.43
CA VAL A 75 1.06 30.79 29.97
C VAL A 75 1.82 32.08 29.62
N PRO A 76 2.91 32.03 28.84
CA PRO A 76 3.49 33.23 28.25
C PRO A 76 2.52 33.79 27.21
N GLN A 77 2.17 35.07 27.29
CA GLN A 77 1.37 35.74 26.26
C GLN A 77 2.15 35.82 24.94
N THR A 78 1.96 34.85 24.05
CA THR A 78 2.40 34.96 22.66
C THR A 78 1.50 35.94 21.91
N GLN A 79 2.12 36.91 21.27
CA GLN A 79 1.48 38.02 20.57
C GLN A 79 0.44 37.53 19.54
N SER A 80 -0.66 38.26 19.43
CA SER A 80 -1.74 37.99 18.47
C SER A 80 -1.26 38.25 17.05
N HIS A 81 -0.80 37.21 16.36
CA HIS A 81 -0.79 37.22 14.90
C HIS A 81 -2.24 37.30 14.39
N ALA A 82 -2.46 38.12 13.36
CA ALA A 82 -3.71 38.13 12.60
C ALA A 82 -4.05 36.70 12.13
N PRO A 83 -5.35 36.38 11.89
CA PRO A 83 -5.73 35.04 11.44
C PRO A 83 -5.05 34.73 10.10
N ASP A 84 -4.02 33.88 10.18
CA ASP A 84 -3.34 33.34 9.00
C ASP A 84 -4.39 32.58 8.18
N ALA A 85 -4.59 33.00 6.93
CA ALA A 85 -5.67 32.46 6.10
C ALA A 85 -5.47 30.94 5.99
N ALA A 86 -6.45 30.16 6.47
CA ALA A 86 -6.28 28.73 6.67
C ALA A 86 -5.74 28.06 5.41
N ALA A 87 -4.59 27.39 5.54
CA ALA A 87 -3.86 26.85 4.40
C ALA A 87 -4.77 25.97 3.52
N PRO A 88 -4.80 26.17 2.19
CA PRO A 88 -5.82 25.60 1.33
C PRO A 88 -5.83 24.07 1.36
N LEU A 89 -7.03 23.50 1.33
CA LEU A 89 -7.22 22.05 1.34
C LEU A 89 -7.14 21.47 -0.07
N TYR A 90 -6.46 20.33 -0.18
CA TYR A 90 -6.36 19.53 -1.38
C TYR A 90 -6.93 18.14 -1.10
N ALA A 91 -7.53 17.50 -2.11
CA ALA A 91 -8.09 16.17 -1.97
C ALA A 91 -7.61 15.21 -3.07
N ALA A 92 -7.19 14.01 -2.67
CA ALA A 92 -6.86 12.92 -3.58
C ALA A 92 -7.72 11.70 -3.27
N LEU A 93 -8.41 11.17 -4.29
CA LEU A 93 -9.20 9.95 -4.20
C LEU A 93 -8.64 8.90 -5.15
N ASP A 94 -8.38 7.69 -4.65
CA ASP A 94 -8.07 6.51 -5.47
C ASP A 94 -9.19 5.49 -5.40
N LEU A 95 -9.68 5.07 -6.58
CA LEU A 95 -10.55 3.92 -6.75
C LEU A 95 -9.73 2.77 -7.36
N GLY A 96 -9.17 1.97 -6.45
CA GLY A 96 -8.39 0.78 -6.77
C GLY A 96 -9.23 -0.48 -6.96
N THR A 97 -8.59 -1.53 -7.51
CA THR A 97 -9.19 -2.87 -7.66
C THR A 97 -9.75 -3.45 -6.36
N ASN A 98 -9.11 -3.18 -5.22
CA ASN A 98 -9.54 -3.69 -3.91
C ASN A 98 -10.15 -2.62 -2.99
N ASN A 99 -9.62 -1.39 -3.04
CA ASN A 99 -9.93 -0.32 -2.08
C ASN A 99 -10.40 0.95 -2.79
N CYS A 100 -11.40 1.62 -2.20
CA CYS A 100 -11.69 3.03 -2.46
C CYS A 100 -11.16 3.85 -1.28
N ARG A 101 -10.35 4.88 -1.53
CA ARG A 101 -9.77 5.72 -0.48
C ARG A 101 -9.79 7.19 -0.88
N LEU A 102 -9.91 8.06 0.12
CA LEU A 102 -9.85 9.51 -0.01
C LEU A 102 -8.89 10.05 1.05
N LEU A 103 -8.10 11.07 0.67
CA LEU A 103 -7.22 11.81 1.56
C LEU A 103 -7.40 13.31 1.32
N ILE A 104 -7.79 14.04 2.36
CA ILE A 104 -7.88 15.50 2.35
C ILE A 104 -6.74 16.04 3.22
N ALA A 105 -5.94 16.95 2.69
CA ALA A 105 -4.74 17.46 3.37
C ALA A 105 -4.49 18.95 3.10
N GLN A 106 -3.78 19.58 4.03
CA GLN A 106 -3.25 20.94 3.89
C GLN A 106 -1.72 20.91 3.74
N PRO A 107 -1.09 21.74 2.90
CA PRO A 107 0.36 21.89 2.89
C PRO A 107 0.86 22.43 4.24
N THR A 108 2.09 22.09 4.62
CA THR A 108 2.75 22.60 5.83
C THR A 108 4.17 23.11 5.50
N ARG A 109 5.22 22.39 5.92
CA ARG A 109 6.61 22.70 5.54
C ARG A 109 6.88 22.26 4.10
N PRO A 110 7.94 22.76 3.43
CA PRO A 110 8.27 22.34 2.07
C PRO A 110 8.33 20.82 1.89
N GLY A 111 7.53 20.31 0.93
CA GLY A 111 7.40 18.87 0.67
C GLY A 111 6.63 18.08 1.73
N GLN A 112 5.88 18.75 2.62
CA GLN A 112 5.09 18.12 3.68
C GLN A 112 3.66 18.68 3.72
N PHE A 113 2.73 17.83 4.14
CA PHE A 113 1.34 18.17 4.38
C PHE A 113 0.81 17.51 5.66
N ARG A 114 -0.26 18.07 6.23
CA ARG A 114 -1.01 17.48 7.34
C ARG A 114 -2.33 16.93 6.80
N VAL A 115 -2.62 15.67 7.11
CA VAL A 115 -3.92 15.04 6.83
C VAL A 115 -4.99 15.70 7.70
N VAL A 116 -6.11 16.08 7.08
CA VAL A 116 -7.27 16.75 7.70
C VAL A 116 -8.48 15.82 7.74
N ASP A 117 -8.66 14.99 6.71
CA ASP A 117 -9.62 13.87 6.71
C ASP A 117 -9.07 12.73 5.88
N ALA A 118 -9.49 11.51 6.20
CA ALA A 118 -9.22 10.31 5.43
C ALA A 118 -10.44 9.41 5.40
N PHE A 119 -10.56 8.63 4.34
CA PHE A 119 -11.50 7.53 4.23
C PHE A 119 -10.82 6.38 3.48
N SER A 120 -11.14 5.15 3.86
CA SER A 120 -10.68 3.94 3.20
C SER A 120 -11.72 2.86 3.43
N ARG A 121 -12.22 2.26 2.35
CA ARG A 121 -13.11 1.10 2.39
C ARG A 121 -12.61 0.03 1.44
N ILE A 122 -12.76 -1.23 1.83
CA ILE A 122 -12.56 -2.36 0.92
C ILE A 122 -13.86 -2.47 0.10
N VAL A 123 -13.71 -2.47 -1.23
CA VAL A 123 -14.83 -2.49 -2.18
C VAL A 123 -14.76 -3.67 -3.13
N ARG A 124 -13.56 -4.26 -3.33
CA ARG A 124 -13.31 -5.38 -4.26
C ARG A 124 -13.90 -5.12 -5.66
N LEU A 125 -13.64 -3.94 -6.22
CA LEU A 125 -14.17 -3.49 -7.52
C LEU A 125 -13.85 -4.47 -8.66
N GLY A 126 -12.67 -5.07 -8.65
CA GLY A 126 -12.25 -6.03 -9.69
C GLY A 126 -12.38 -7.49 -9.30
N GLU A 127 -13.24 -7.86 -8.34
CA GLU A 127 -13.55 -9.28 -8.09
C GLU A 127 -14.20 -9.92 -9.32
N GLY A 128 -13.76 -11.11 -9.71
CA GLY A 128 -14.23 -11.82 -10.90
C GLY A 128 -13.91 -11.14 -12.24
N LEU A 129 -13.20 -10.00 -12.23
CA LEU A 129 -12.84 -9.26 -13.44
C LEU A 129 -11.92 -10.08 -14.36
N GLY A 130 -10.96 -10.81 -13.77
CA GLY A 130 -10.02 -11.64 -14.53
C GLY A 130 -10.69 -12.78 -15.31
N ALA A 131 -11.83 -13.29 -14.84
CA ALA A 131 -12.58 -14.36 -15.49
C ALA A 131 -13.66 -13.85 -16.45
N SER A 132 -14.24 -12.68 -16.20
CA SER A 132 -15.41 -12.15 -16.93
C SER A 132 -15.10 -11.01 -17.90
N GLY A 133 -13.96 -10.32 -17.73
CA GLY A 133 -13.64 -9.08 -18.45
C GLY A 133 -14.55 -7.88 -18.09
N ARG A 134 -15.36 -7.99 -17.03
CA ARG A 134 -16.36 -6.99 -16.63
C ARG A 134 -16.38 -6.76 -15.12
N LEU A 135 -16.77 -5.55 -14.70
CA LEU A 135 -17.11 -5.24 -13.32
C LEU A 135 -18.49 -5.84 -12.99
N SER A 136 -18.60 -6.56 -11.88
CA SER A 136 -19.89 -7.10 -11.41
C SER A 136 -20.83 -5.99 -10.90
N PRO A 137 -22.16 -6.14 -11.02
CA PRO A 137 -23.12 -5.20 -10.45
C PRO A 137 -22.87 -4.92 -8.98
N GLU A 138 -22.60 -5.97 -8.20
CA GLU A 138 -22.39 -5.92 -6.76
C GLU A 138 -21.13 -5.13 -6.39
N ALA A 139 -20.04 -5.31 -7.14
CA ALA A 139 -18.80 -4.58 -6.93
C ALA A 139 -18.90 -3.10 -7.34
N MET A 140 -19.66 -2.80 -8.40
CA MET A 140 -20.00 -1.43 -8.79
C MET A 140 -20.84 -0.73 -7.71
N ASP A 141 -21.90 -1.37 -7.21
CA ASP A 141 -22.77 -0.83 -6.17
C ASP A 141 -22.01 -0.54 -4.86
N ARG A 142 -21.23 -1.50 -4.36
CA ARG A 142 -20.39 -1.31 -3.17
C ARG A 142 -19.35 -0.20 -3.35
N SER A 143 -18.89 0.04 -4.57
CA SER A 143 -17.95 1.12 -4.89
C SER A 143 -18.64 2.48 -4.94
N ILE A 144 -19.81 2.58 -5.57
CA ILE A 144 -20.64 3.79 -5.59
C ILE A 144 -21.04 4.23 -4.18
N GLU A 145 -21.45 3.29 -3.32
CA GLU A 145 -21.74 3.59 -1.91
C GLU A 145 -20.51 4.02 -1.10
N ALA A 146 -19.29 3.79 -1.59
CA ALA A 146 -18.06 4.31 -0.96
C ALA A 146 -17.80 5.74 -1.45
N LEU A 147 -18.00 5.96 -2.75
CA LEU A 147 -17.86 7.24 -3.43
C LEU A 147 -18.90 8.26 -2.95
N LYS A 148 -20.13 7.85 -2.60
CA LYS A 148 -21.13 8.72 -1.93
C LYS A 148 -20.62 9.28 -0.60
N ILE A 149 -19.91 8.47 0.21
CA ILE A 149 -19.28 8.93 1.46
C ILE A 149 -18.12 9.90 1.15
N CYS A 150 -17.30 9.61 0.13
CA CYS A 150 -16.25 10.53 -0.33
C CYS A 150 -16.84 11.88 -0.79
N ALA A 151 -17.91 11.86 -1.59
CA ALA A 151 -18.59 13.05 -2.08
C ALA A 151 -19.13 13.91 -0.93
N ALA A 152 -19.72 13.29 0.10
CA ALA A 152 -20.14 13.99 1.31
C ALA A 152 -18.94 14.65 2.05
N LYS A 153 -17.82 13.92 2.22
CA LYS A 153 -16.59 14.45 2.85
C LYS A 153 -15.95 15.61 2.08
N LEU A 154 -16.07 15.62 0.75
CA LEU A 154 -15.63 16.71 -0.11
C LEU A 154 -16.56 17.92 0.00
N LYS A 155 -17.89 17.73 -0.11
CA LYS A 155 -18.90 18.80 -0.01
C LYS A 155 -18.88 19.56 1.33
N LEU A 156 -18.43 18.92 2.41
CA LEU A 156 -18.32 19.53 3.75
C LEU A 156 -17.11 20.46 3.91
N ARG A 157 -16.29 20.70 2.87
CA ARG A 157 -15.03 21.44 2.98
C ARG A 157 -14.78 22.33 1.77
N ASP A 158 -14.12 23.45 2.00
CA ASP A 158 -13.58 24.29 0.93
C ASP A 158 -12.29 23.64 0.37
N ILE A 159 -12.47 22.80 -0.66
CA ILE A 159 -11.37 22.11 -1.34
C ILE A 159 -10.90 22.97 -2.52
N ARG A 160 -9.69 23.51 -2.41
CA ARG A 160 -9.07 24.33 -3.46
C ARG A 160 -8.88 23.55 -4.77
N LYS A 161 -8.49 22.27 -4.67
CA LYS A 161 -8.21 21.40 -5.82
C LYS A 161 -8.34 19.93 -5.42
N SER A 162 -8.98 19.15 -6.27
CA SER A 162 -9.10 17.71 -6.12
C SER A 162 -8.65 16.97 -7.37
N ARG A 163 -8.09 15.77 -7.21
CA ARG A 163 -7.97 14.77 -8.27
C ARG A 163 -8.54 13.45 -7.80
N LEU A 164 -9.42 12.87 -8.61
CA LEU A 164 -10.16 11.65 -8.31
C LEU A 164 -9.84 10.66 -9.43
N ILE A 165 -9.14 9.58 -9.11
CA ILE A 165 -8.61 8.64 -10.11
C ILE A 165 -9.24 7.25 -9.98
N ALA A 166 -9.36 6.55 -11.10
CA ALA A 166 -9.61 5.12 -11.17
C ALA A 166 -8.41 4.41 -11.82
N THR A 167 -8.12 3.18 -11.38
CA THR A 167 -6.91 2.43 -11.75
C THR A 167 -7.24 1.15 -12.54
N GLU A 168 -6.34 0.17 -12.56
CA GLU A 168 -6.41 -1.10 -13.33
C GLU A 168 -7.80 -1.75 -13.42
N ALA A 169 -8.62 -1.80 -12.37
CA ALA A 169 -9.94 -2.44 -12.47
C ALA A 169 -10.90 -1.72 -13.43
N ALA A 170 -10.98 -0.39 -13.36
CA ALA A 170 -11.79 0.38 -14.30
C ALA A 170 -11.17 0.36 -15.71
N ARG A 171 -9.84 0.43 -15.79
CA ARG A 171 -9.07 0.41 -17.04
C ARG A 171 -9.18 -0.90 -17.82
N ALA A 172 -9.23 -2.04 -17.13
CA ALA A 172 -9.24 -3.37 -17.75
C ALA A 172 -10.65 -3.90 -18.07
N ALA A 173 -11.70 -3.31 -17.49
CA ALA A 173 -13.06 -3.78 -17.67
C ALA A 173 -13.73 -3.19 -18.92
N VAL A 174 -14.41 -4.05 -19.69
CA VAL A 174 -15.17 -3.64 -20.90
C VAL A 174 -16.32 -2.67 -20.56
N ASN A 175 -16.78 -2.63 -19.31
CA ASN A 175 -17.77 -1.68 -18.78
C ASN A 175 -17.18 -0.61 -17.84
N GLY A 176 -15.88 -0.35 -17.89
CA GLY A 176 -15.20 0.66 -17.07
C GLY A 176 -15.75 2.08 -17.25
N GLU A 177 -15.89 2.55 -18.49
CA GLU A 177 -16.43 3.89 -18.80
C GLU A 177 -17.88 4.04 -18.37
N ALA A 178 -18.74 3.06 -18.70
CA ALA A 178 -20.15 3.06 -18.27
C ALA A 178 -20.31 3.05 -16.73
N PHE A 179 -19.36 2.45 -16.02
CA PHE A 179 -19.32 2.53 -14.56
C PHE A 179 -18.92 3.93 -14.07
N LEU A 180 -18.03 4.65 -14.76
CA LEU A 180 -17.64 6.02 -14.41
C LEU A 180 -18.76 7.03 -14.72
N GLU A 181 -19.50 6.87 -15.82
CA GLU A 181 -20.72 7.62 -16.10
C GLU A 181 -21.76 7.44 -14.97
N ARG A 182 -21.89 6.20 -14.47
CA ARG A 182 -22.75 5.88 -13.32
C ARG A 182 -22.24 6.51 -12.02
N VAL A 183 -20.93 6.51 -11.77
CA VAL A 183 -20.31 7.22 -10.62
C VAL A 183 -20.60 8.72 -10.69
N LEU A 184 -20.43 9.36 -11.85
CA LEU A 184 -20.67 10.79 -12.02
C LEU A 184 -22.15 11.13 -11.76
N SER A 185 -23.08 10.38 -12.34
CA SER A 185 -24.52 10.61 -12.17
C SER A 185 -25.04 10.34 -10.75
N GLU A 186 -24.56 9.29 -10.06
CA GLU A 186 -25.01 8.97 -8.69
C GLU A 186 -24.31 9.75 -7.57
N THR A 187 -23.11 10.29 -7.80
CA THR A 187 -22.29 10.91 -6.74
C THR A 187 -21.91 12.37 -7.00
N GLY A 188 -21.91 12.80 -8.26
CA GLY A 188 -21.35 14.08 -8.71
C GLY A 188 -19.82 14.11 -8.72
N LEU A 189 -19.16 12.95 -8.65
CA LEU A 189 -17.70 12.83 -8.73
C LEU A 189 -17.28 12.44 -10.14
N GLU A 190 -16.51 13.32 -10.79
CA GLU A 190 -15.83 13.04 -12.05
C GLU A 190 -14.48 12.35 -11.75
N LEU A 191 -14.34 11.10 -12.18
CA LEU A 191 -13.13 10.29 -11.98
C LEU A 191 -12.42 10.06 -13.32
N GLU A 192 -11.10 10.26 -13.35
CA GLU A 192 -10.27 9.98 -14.53
C GLU A 192 -9.66 8.56 -14.45
N ILE A 193 -9.71 7.77 -15.53
CA ILE A 193 -8.88 6.56 -15.64
C ILE A 193 -7.45 7.02 -15.95
N ILE A 194 -6.52 6.80 -15.02
CA ILE A 194 -5.11 7.08 -15.29
C ILE A 194 -4.44 5.90 -15.99
N ASN A 195 -3.31 6.15 -16.67
CA ASN A 195 -2.51 5.11 -17.29
C ASN A 195 -1.44 4.55 -16.32
N ARG A 196 -0.90 3.37 -16.66
CA ARG A 196 0.09 2.65 -15.83
C ARG A 196 1.38 3.45 -15.57
N GLU A 197 1.83 4.26 -16.53
CA GLU A 197 2.95 5.17 -16.32
C GLU A 197 2.65 6.20 -15.23
N THR A 198 1.47 6.81 -15.29
CA THR A 198 1.02 7.81 -14.30
C THR A 198 0.92 7.19 -12.91
N GLU A 199 0.43 5.95 -12.78
CA GLU A 199 0.42 5.21 -11.52
C GLU A 199 1.83 5.03 -10.94
N ALA A 200 2.77 4.50 -11.74
CA ALA A 200 4.16 4.31 -11.34
C ALA A 200 4.82 5.65 -10.92
N ARG A 201 4.63 6.73 -11.70
CA ARG A 201 5.17 8.06 -11.38
C ARG A 201 4.56 8.65 -10.11
N LEU A 202 3.25 8.48 -9.88
CA LEU A 202 2.56 8.95 -8.67
C LEU A 202 3.00 8.17 -7.41
N ALA A 203 3.20 6.85 -7.52
CA ALA A 203 3.75 6.04 -6.43
C ALA A 203 5.14 6.55 -6.01
N VAL A 204 6.01 6.87 -6.98
CA VAL A 204 7.32 7.49 -6.74
C VAL A 204 7.21 8.89 -6.12
N SER A 205 6.32 9.75 -6.62
CA SER A 205 6.06 11.08 -6.02
C SER A 205 5.62 10.96 -4.55
N GLY A 206 4.69 10.05 -4.24
CA GLY A 206 4.17 9.83 -2.88
C GLY A 206 5.21 9.31 -1.87
N CYS A 207 6.17 8.51 -2.34
CA CYS A 207 7.24 7.96 -1.50
C CYS A 207 8.48 8.87 -1.43
N SER A 208 8.54 9.97 -2.18
CA SER A 208 9.74 10.82 -2.33
C SER A 208 10.44 11.20 -1.03
N SER A 209 9.68 11.57 0.00
CA SER A 209 10.17 11.91 1.35
C SER A 209 10.83 10.76 2.15
N LEU A 210 10.68 9.51 1.71
CA LEU A 210 11.28 8.32 2.35
C LEU A 210 12.66 7.97 1.78
N VAL A 211 13.05 8.58 0.65
CA VAL A 211 14.37 8.42 0.05
C VAL A 211 15.40 9.30 0.78
N GLY A 212 16.41 8.65 1.35
CA GLY A 212 17.47 9.29 2.13
C GLY A 212 18.43 10.14 1.28
N ARG A 213 19.28 10.94 1.94
CA ARG A 213 20.29 11.76 1.27
C ARG A 213 21.47 10.96 0.73
N ASP A 214 21.73 9.78 1.26
CA ASP A 214 22.88 8.96 0.86
C ASP A 214 22.46 7.85 -0.12
N THR A 215 21.16 7.79 -0.42
CA THR A 215 20.56 6.89 -1.42
C THR A 215 21.01 7.23 -2.83
N LYS A 216 21.63 6.26 -3.51
CA LYS A 216 22.09 6.33 -4.89
C LYS A 216 21.05 5.75 -5.86
N SER A 217 20.42 4.64 -5.49
CA SER A 217 19.46 3.89 -6.29
C SER A 217 18.32 3.32 -5.44
N VAL A 218 17.14 3.16 -6.02
CA VAL A 218 15.97 2.52 -5.37
C VAL A 218 15.20 1.72 -6.40
N VAL A 219 14.71 0.53 -6.03
CA VAL A 219 13.55 -0.07 -6.71
C VAL A 219 12.34 0.21 -5.83
N LEU A 220 11.43 1.02 -6.36
CA LEU A 220 10.15 1.28 -5.73
C LEU A 220 9.09 0.38 -6.35
N PHE A 221 8.19 -0.16 -5.55
CA PHE A 221 7.05 -0.92 -6.05
C PHE A 221 5.76 -0.66 -5.26
N ASP A 222 4.65 -0.63 -5.98
CA ASP A 222 3.29 -0.61 -5.44
C ASP A 222 2.63 -1.94 -5.75
N ILE A 223 2.27 -2.72 -4.72
CA ILE A 223 1.53 -3.98 -4.90
C ILE A 223 0.04 -3.66 -4.77
N GLY A 224 -0.60 -3.46 -5.92
CA GLY A 224 -2.01 -3.16 -6.05
C GLY A 224 -2.91 -4.40 -5.95
N GLY A 225 -4.21 -4.20 -6.19
CA GLY A 225 -5.16 -5.30 -6.26
C GLY A 225 -5.17 -6.02 -7.62
N GLY A 226 -5.12 -5.26 -8.72
CA GLY A 226 -5.16 -5.79 -10.09
C GLY A 226 -3.82 -5.78 -10.82
N SER A 227 -3.00 -4.75 -10.56
CA SER A 227 -1.66 -4.56 -11.11
C SER A 227 -0.63 -4.40 -9.99
N SER A 228 0.66 -4.44 -10.37
CA SER A 228 1.78 -4.08 -9.50
C SER A 228 2.78 -3.23 -10.29
N GLU A 229 2.97 -1.98 -9.87
CA GLU A 229 3.86 -1.01 -10.52
C GLU A 229 5.25 -1.12 -9.92
N ILE A 230 6.30 -1.06 -10.76
CA ILE A 230 7.71 -1.14 -10.36
C ILE A 230 8.49 -0.05 -11.08
N ALA A 231 9.29 0.71 -10.35
CA ALA A 231 10.12 1.80 -10.87
C ALA A 231 11.57 1.70 -10.37
N VAL A 232 12.51 1.65 -11.32
CA VAL A 232 13.96 1.67 -11.08
C VAL A 232 14.45 3.12 -11.10
N ILE A 233 14.78 3.64 -9.93
CA ILE A 233 15.18 5.02 -9.71
C ILE A 233 16.70 5.06 -9.53
N ARG A 234 17.40 5.88 -10.32
CA ARG A 234 18.84 6.15 -10.17
C ARG A 234 19.06 7.64 -10.01
N ILE A 235 19.52 8.06 -8.84
CA ILE A 235 19.64 9.46 -8.44
C ILE A 235 21.05 9.99 -8.79
N GLY A 236 22.08 9.17 -8.57
CA GLY A 236 23.48 9.59 -8.67
C GLY A 236 23.76 10.84 -7.83
N ASP A 237 24.66 11.69 -8.32
CA ASP A 237 25.02 12.96 -7.66
C ASP A 237 24.02 14.10 -7.96
N ASN A 238 23.21 13.98 -9.02
CA ASN A 238 22.34 15.06 -9.50
C ASN A 238 20.92 14.99 -8.90
N ARG A 239 20.74 15.52 -7.69
CA ARG A 239 19.40 15.57 -7.06
C ARG A 239 18.46 16.64 -7.66
N SER A 240 17.62 16.21 -8.59
CA SER A 240 16.33 16.87 -8.87
C SER A 240 15.41 16.89 -7.63
N SER A 241 14.55 17.91 -7.52
CA SER A 241 13.55 18.05 -6.45
C SER A 241 12.33 17.15 -6.61
N ARG A 242 12.09 16.61 -7.80
CA ARG A 242 11.03 15.62 -8.09
C ARG A 242 11.67 14.26 -8.31
N LEU A 243 11.45 13.33 -7.39
CA LEU A 243 12.02 11.97 -7.45
C LEU A 243 11.59 11.22 -8.72
N ALA A 244 10.36 11.46 -9.21
CA ALA A 244 9.84 10.85 -10.44
C ALA A 244 10.57 11.28 -11.73
N ASN A 245 11.52 12.21 -11.66
CA ASN A 245 12.42 12.56 -12.78
C ASN A 245 13.68 11.67 -12.82
N HIS A 246 13.93 10.87 -11.78
CA HIS A 246 15.05 9.92 -11.67
C HIS A 246 14.65 8.48 -11.99
N ILE A 247 13.40 8.27 -12.43
CA ILE A 247 12.92 6.99 -12.95
C ILE A 247 13.67 6.73 -14.26
N THR A 248 14.49 5.68 -14.26
CA THR A 248 15.25 5.25 -15.44
C THR A 248 14.49 4.20 -16.24
N HIS A 249 13.80 3.30 -15.53
CA HIS A 249 13.01 2.21 -16.10
C HIS A 249 11.77 2.03 -15.21
N TRP A 250 10.64 1.66 -15.79
CA TRP A 250 9.45 1.29 -15.03
C TRP A 250 8.68 0.20 -15.78
N THR A 251 7.85 -0.55 -15.05
CA THR A 251 6.87 -1.49 -15.60
C THR A 251 5.63 -1.52 -14.70
N SER A 252 4.53 -2.02 -15.23
CA SER A 252 3.32 -2.33 -14.46
C SER A 252 2.89 -3.72 -14.89
N LEU A 253 3.02 -4.67 -13.96
CA LEU A 253 2.64 -6.05 -14.20
C LEU A 253 1.10 -6.15 -14.11
N PRO A 254 0.42 -6.89 -15.01
CA PRO A 254 -1.02 -7.12 -14.97
C PRO A 254 -1.40 -8.16 -13.88
N VAL A 255 -0.77 -8.06 -12.71
CA VAL A 255 -1.00 -8.92 -11.56
C VAL A 255 -0.92 -8.11 -10.28
N GLY A 256 -1.90 -8.29 -9.40
CA GLY A 256 -1.94 -7.75 -8.06
C GLY A 256 -2.54 -8.78 -7.10
N VAL A 257 -2.74 -8.41 -5.84
CA VAL A 257 -3.13 -9.39 -4.80
C VAL A 257 -4.49 -10.06 -5.06
N VAL A 258 -5.43 -9.36 -5.70
CA VAL A 258 -6.75 -9.92 -6.04
C VAL A 258 -6.61 -10.89 -7.20
N THR A 259 -6.03 -10.43 -8.32
CA THR A 259 -5.98 -11.23 -9.54
C THR A 259 -5.08 -12.47 -9.40
N LEU A 260 -4.02 -12.42 -8.59
CA LEU A 260 -3.21 -13.60 -8.28
C LEU A 260 -3.90 -14.55 -7.28
N SER A 261 -4.57 -14.00 -6.25
CA SER A 261 -5.35 -14.81 -5.30
C SER A 261 -6.51 -15.55 -5.98
N GLU A 262 -7.18 -14.94 -6.95
CA GLU A 262 -8.26 -15.58 -7.72
C GLU A 262 -7.75 -16.75 -8.57
N ARG A 263 -6.52 -16.68 -9.10
CA ARG A 263 -5.90 -17.76 -9.88
C ARG A 263 -5.41 -18.93 -9.04
N HIS A 264 -5.03 -18.69 -7.78
CA HIS A 264 -4.41 -19.69 -6.88
C HIS A 264 -5.23 -20.02 -5.63
N GLY A 265 -6.47 -19.56 -5.53
CA GLY A 265 -7.43 -19.86 -4.46
C GLY A 265 -7.29 -19.02 -3.17
N GLY A 266 -6.07 -18.60 -2.78
CA GLY A 266 -5.79 -17.63 -1.71
C GLY A 266 -6.08 -18.05 -0.25
N GLN A 267 -7.10 -18.87 -0.01
CA GLN A 267 -7.44 -19.38 1.32
C GLN A 267 -6.52 -20.52 1.74
N ASP A 268 -6.44 -21.58 0.95
CA ASP A 268 -5.66 -22.80 1.24
C ASP A 268 -4.35 -22.84 0.44
N VAL A 269 -3.48 -21.85 0.68
CA VAL A 269 -2.17 -21.75 0.03
C VAL A 269 -1.15 -22.66 0.72
N THR A 270 -0.74 -23.72 0.03
CA THR A 270 0.39 -24.58 0.44
C THR A 270 1.74 -23.92 0.09
N PRO A 271 2.88 -24.39 0.63
CA PRO A 271 4.20 -23.92 0.21
C PRO A 271 4.46 -24.08 -1.30
N ASP A 272 4.02 -25.18 -1.91
CA ASP A 272 4.14 -25.40 -3.36
C ASP A 272 3.25 -24.42 -4.15
N GLY A 273 2.04 -24.13 -3.66
CA GLY A 273 1.15 -23.10 -4.23
C GLY A 273 1.72 -21.69 -4.10
N PHE A 274 2.40 -21.39 -2.98
CA PHE A 274 3.12 -20.14 -2.80
C PHE A 274 4.26 -19.99 -3.81
N GLU A 275 5.12 -21.01 -3.96
CA GLU A 275 6.18 -20.99 -4.98
C GLU A 275 5.64 -20.97 -6.42
N ALA A 276 4.48 -21.56 -6.70
CA ALA A 276 3.81 -21.43 -7.99
C ALA A 276 3.38 -19.98 -8.27
N MET A 277 2.81 -19.28 -7.28
CA MET A 277 2.52 -17.84 -7.38
C MET A 277 3.78 -17.00 -7.61
N VAL A 278 4.89 -17.31 -6.90
CA VAL A 278 6.16 -16.59 -7.08
C VAL A 278 6.69 -16.76 -8.50
N ARG A 279 6.76 -17.99 -9.01
CA ARG A 279 7.25 -18.29 -10.37
C ARG A 279 6.42 -17.65 -11.47
N GLU A 280 5.10 -17.55 -11.27
CA GLU A 280 4.23 -16.84 -12.22
C GLU A 280 4.61 -15.35 -12.31
N VAL A 281 4.86 -14.70 -11.18
CA VAL A 281 5.29 -13.29 -11.14
C VAL A 281 6.72 -13.12 -11.65
N GLU A 282 7.64 -14.05 -11.34
CA GLU A 282 9.00 -14.08 -11.90
C GLU A 282 8.98 -14.18 -13.43
N ALA A 283 8.09 -14.99 -14.01
CA ALA A 283 7.92 -15.08 -15.45
C ALA A 283 7.46 -13.74 -16.06
N MET A 284 6.53 -13.03 -15.42
CA MET A 284 6.13 -11.67 -15.85
C MET A 284 7.29 -10.66 -15.71
N LEU A 285 8.07 -10.74 -14.63
CA LEU A 285 9.26 -9.90 -14.40
C LEU A 285 10.40 -10.16 -15.38
N SER A 286 10.49 -11.37 -15.95
CA SER A 286 11.55 -11.73 -16.91
C SER A 286 11.50 -10.90 -18.20
N GLY A 287 10.31 -10.43 -18.59
CA GLY A 287 10.12 -9.50 -19.71
C GLY A 287 10.48 -8.04 -19.40
N PHE A 288 10.83 -7.71 -18.15
CA PHE A 288 11.28 -6.37 -17.79
C PHE A 288 12.80 -6.25 -17.94
N GLU A 289 13.21 -5.74 -19.10
CA GLU A 289 14.58 -5.35 -19.41
C GLU A 289 14.95 -4.06 -18.64
N CYS A 290 15.64 -4.24 -17.51
CA CYS A 290 16.34 -3.16 -16.83
C CYS A 290 17.81 -3.59 -16.57
N PRO A 291 18.78 -2.67 -16.61
CA PRO A 291 20.16 -2.98 -16.28
C PRO A 291 20.26 -3.51 -14.85
N ALA A 292 21.18 -4.44 -14.62
CA ALA A 292 21.53 -4.88 -13.29
C ALA A 292 21.78 -3.67 -12.37
N ILE A 293 21.30 -3.77 -11.13
CA ILE A 293 21.65 -2.85 -10.06
C ILE A 293 22.80 -3.52 -9.32
N ASP A 294 23.91 -2.80 -9.14
CA ASP A 294 25.05 -3.26 -8.36
C ASP A 294 24.69 -3.25 -6.86
N ALA A 295 23.82 -4.18 -6.48
CA ALA A 295 23.24 -4.29 -5.15
C ALA A 295 24.19 -4.91 -4.12
N LEU A 296 25.30 -5.50 -4.57
CA LEU A 296 26.28 -6.26 -3.78
C LEU A 296 27.71 -6.00 -4.28
N SER A 297 28.20 -4.77 -4.19
CA SER A 297 29.58 -4.42 -4.59
C SER A 297 30.61 -4.65 -3.46
N GLY A 298 30.74 -5.90 -3.01
CA GLY A 298 31.71 -6.32 -2.00
C GLY A 298 31.31 -5.97 -0.56
N ALA A 299 32.06 -6.51 0.41
CA ALA A 299 31.68 -6.51 1.83
C ALA A 299 31.80 -5.16 2.55
N ASP A 300 32.36 -4.12 1.92
CA ASP A 300 32.76 -2.85 2.56
C ASP A 300 32.18 -1.58 1.89
N ALA A 301 31.28 -1.70 0.91
CA ALA A 301 30.73 -0.55 0.20
C ALA A 301 29.21 -0.40 0.40
N ASP A 302 28.78 0.70 1.03
CA ASP A 302 27.36 1.12 0.98
C ASP A 302 27.00 1.46 -0.48
N THR A 303 26.30 0.50 -1.11
CA THR A 303 25.76 0.59 -2.47
C THR A 303 24.77 1.75 -2.61
N GLY A 304 24.27 2.30 -1.50
CA GLY A 304 23.20 3.30 -1.48
C GLY A 304 21.91 2.76 -2.09
N PHE A 305 21.77 1.44 -2.21
CA PHE A 305 20.63 0.76 -2.82
C PHE A 305 19.70 0.18 -1.75
N HIS A 306 18.39 0.29 -1.98
CA HIS A 306 17.38 -0.43 -1.20
C HIS A 306 16.06 -0.54 -1.97
N LEU A 307 15.17 -1.40 -1.46
CA LEU A 307 13.79 -1.50 -1.90
C LEU A 307 12.90 -0.50 -1.16
N ILE A 308 11.90 0.09 -1.84
CA ILE A 308 10.78 0.79 -1.20
C ILE A 308 9.47 0.14 -1.66
N GLY A 309 8.80 -0.56 -0.76
CA GLY A 309 7.47 -1.09 -1.02
C GLY A 309 6.38 -0.15 -0.52
N THR A 310 5.26 -0.07 -1.24
CA THR A 310 4.04 0.60 -0.76
C THR A 310 2.79 -0.28 -0.86
N SER A 311 1.65 0.26 -0.42
CA SER A 311 0.31 -0.34 -0.40
C SER A 311 0.13 -1.48 0.62
N GLY A 312 -0.98 -2.20 0.50
CA GLY A 312 -1.55 -3.05 1.55
C GLY A 312 -0.64 -4.19 1.99
N THR A 313 0.08 -4.82 1.05
CA THR A 313 0.94 -5.99 1.32
C THR A 313 2.03 -5.68 2.34
N VAL A 314 2.89 -4.72 2.04
CA VAL A 314 4.07 -4.40 2.88
C VAL A 314 3.68 -3.69 4.18
N THR A 315 2.61 -2.89 4.17
CA THR A 315 2.07 -2.26 5.39
C THR A 315 1.44 -3.29 6.34
N THR A 316 0.83 -4.36 5.79
CA THR A 316 0.33 -5.49 6.57
C THR A 316 1.48 -6.33 7.14
N LEU A 317 2.50 -6.66 6.32
CA LEU A 317 3.71 -7.35 6.79
C LEU A 317 4.41 -6.59 7.93
N ALA A 318 4.57 -5.27 7.81
CA ALA A 318 5.10 -4.42 8.86
C ALA A 318 4.25 -4.45 10.15
N GLY A 319 2.92 -4.44 10.03
CA GLY A 319 2.02 -4.56 11.17
C GLY A 319 2.14 -5.90 11.91
N VAL A 320 2.33 -6.99 11.17
CA VAL A 320 2.56 -8.35 11.71
C VAL A 320 3.96 -8.50 12.32
N HIS A 321 4.99 -7.92 11.68
CA HIS A 321 6.35 -7.87 12.21
C HIS A 321 6.42 -7.13 13.56
N LEU A 322 5.77 -5.98 13.65
CA LEU A 322 5.66 -5.17 14.87
C LEU A 322 4.64 -5.71 15.89
N ASP A 323 4.01 -6.86 15.62
CA ASP A 323 2.98 -7.53 16.43
C ASP A 323 1.91 -6.56 16.98
N LEU A 324 1.40 -5.68 16.11
CA LEU A 324 0.54 -4.59 16.55
C LEU A 324 -0.87 -5.08 16.93
N PRO A 325 -1.44 -4.64 18.06
CA PRO A 325 -2.82 -5.00 18.46
C PRO A 325 -3.89 -4.34 17.57
N ARG A 326 -3.50 -3.38 16.73
CA ARG A 326 -4.27 -2.77 15.65
C ARG A 326 -3.31 -2.00 14.75
N TYR A 327 -3.67 -1.80 13.48
CA TYR A 327 -2.87 -0.99 12.56
C TYR A 327 -2.62 0.43 13.09
N ASP A 328 -1.36 0.88 13.05
CA ASP A 328 -0.94 2.25 13.38
C ASP A 328 0.09 2.75 12.36
N ARG A 329 -0.37 3.58 11.41
CA ARG A 329 0.43 4.24 10.37
C ARG A 329 1.71 4.88 10.91
N ARG A 330 1.69 5.42 12.13
CA ARG A 330 2.84 6.15 12.72
C ARG A 330 4.02 5.23 13.09
N LYS A 331 3.76 3.91 13.22
CA LYS A 331 4.78 2.89 13.46
C LYS A 331 5.22 2.16 12.19
N VAL A 332 4.32 2.08 11.21
CA VAL A 332 4.52 1.35 9.94
C VAL A 332 5.19 2.21 8.88
N ASP A 333 4.81 3.48 8.75
CA ASP A 333 5.28 4.36 7.68
C ASP A 333 6.75 4.77 7.87
N GLY A 334 7.59 4.41 6.88
CA GLY A 334 9.02 4.65 6.89
C GLY A 334 9.84 3.64 7.70
N LEU A 335 9.21 2.56 8.20
CA LEU A 335 9.89 1.42 8.85
C LEU A 335 10.90 0.78 7.89
N TRP A 336 12.04 0.34 8.43
CA TRP A 336 12.98 -0.53 7.74
C TRP A 336 12.75 -1.96 8.18
N LEU A 337 12.81 -2.89 7.23
CA LEU A 337 12.85 -4.34 7.45
C LEU A 337 14.08 -4.89 6.74
N SER A 338 14.84 -5.78 7.38
CA SER A 338 15.90 -6.54 6.73
C SER A 338 15.35 -7.62 5.80
N ASP A 339 16.18 -8.13 4.90
CA ASP A 339 15.84 -9.25 4.04
C ASP A 339 15.37 -10.49 4.85
N ASP A 340 16.11 -10.83 5.92
CA ASP A 340 15.75 -11.91 6.85
C ASP A 340 14.42 -11.67 7.57
N GLU A 341 14.12 -10.44 7.98
CA GLU A 341 12.85 -10.11 8.66
C GLU A 341 11.65 -10.28 7.73
N VAL A 342 11.78 -9.92 6.45
CA VAL A 342 10.73 -10.14 5.44
C VAL A 342 10.55 -11.64 5.19
N SER A 343 11.64 -12.39 4.99
CA SER A 343 11.62 -13.86 4.85
C SER A 343 10.93 -14.55 6.03
N ALA A 344 11.27 -14.16 7.26
CA ALA A 344 10.67 -14.69 8.48
C ALA A 344 9.16 -14.40 8.57
N MET A 345 8.72 -13.21 8.12
CA MET A 345 7.29 -12.88 8.11
C MET A 345 6.51 -13.62 7.02
N GLN A 346 7.07 -13.79 5.81
CA GLN A 346 6.45 -14.63 4.77
C GLN A 346 6.28 -16.07 5.27
N ALA A 347 7.32 -16.65 5.87
CA ALA A 347 7.26 -17.99 6.47
C ALA A 347 6.25 -18.09 7.63
N ARG A 348 6.17 -17.07 8.50
CA ARG A 348 5.18 -16.99 9.58
C ARG A 348 3.75 -16.99 9.02
N LEU A 349 3.47 -16.16 8.01
CA LEU A 349 2.15 -16.08 7.37
C LEU A 349 1.76 -17.36 6.63
N LEU A 350 2.73 -18.03 5.99
CA LEU A 350 2.52 -19.30 5.28
C LEU A 350 2.29 -20.49 6.23
N SER A 351 2.73 -20.39 7.48
CA SER A 351 2.44 -21.39 8.52
C SER A 351 1.08 -21.22 9.21
N TRP A 352 0.35 -20.15 8.91
CA TRP A 352 -1.00 -19.89 9.42
C TRP A 352 -2.07 -20.38 8.45
N ASP A 353 -3.15 -20.97 8.96
CA ASP A 353 -4.37 -21.21 8.19
C ASP A 353 -5.14 -19.91 7.91
N PHE A 354 -6.19 -19.98 7.08
CA PHE A 354 -7.03 -18.82 6.77
C PHE A 354 -7.65 -18.17 8.02
N THR A 355 -8.07 -18.98 9.01
CA THR A 355 -8.72 -18.48 10.24
C THR A 355 -7.75 -17.69 11.11
N ALA A 356 -6.52 -18.18 11.27
CA ALA A 356 -5.44 -17.50 11.98
C ALA A 356 -5.02 -16.20 11.26
N ARG A 357 -4.96 -16.20 9.92
CA ARG A 357 -4.73 -14.96 9.14
C ARG A 357 -5.88 -13.96 9.32
N ALA A 358 -7.14 -14.41 9.25
CA ALA A 358 -8.33 -13.56 9.43
C ALA A 358 -8.45 -12.97 10.85
N ALA A 359 -8.01 -13.71 11.87
CA ALA A 359 -8.00 -13.27 13.26
C ALA A 359 -6.89 -12.25 13.59
N ASN A 360 -5.88 -12.09 12.72
CA ASN A 360 -4.78 -11.15 12.99
C ASN A 360 -5.25 -9.68 12.88
N PRO A 361 -5.02 -8.81 13.90
CA PRO A 361 -5.51 -7.43 13.91
C PRO A 361 -4.99 -6.49 12.82
N CYS A 362 -3.91 -6.86 12.11
CA CYS A 362 -3.37 -6.09 10.98
C CYS A 362 -3.79 -6.63 9.61
N ILE A 363 -4.26 -7.88 9.53
CA ILE A 363 -4.74 -8.51 8.29
C ILE A 363 -6.26 -8.34 8.19
N GLY A 364 -7.00 -8.88 9.16
CA GLY A 364 -8.46 -8.95 9.15
C GLY A 364 -9.04 -9.93 8.13
N PRO A 365 -10.35 -10.25 8.20
CA PRO A 365 -11.00 -11.21 7.32
C PRO A 365 -10.96 -10.77 5.84
N ASP A 366 -11.17 -9.48 5.56
CA ASP A 366 -11.25 -8.92 4.20
C ASP A 366 -9.93 -8.98 3.40
N ARG A 367 -8.82 -9.45 3.99
CA ARG A 367 -7.51 -9.60 3.35
C ARG A 367 -6.83 -10.95 3.60
N ALA A 368 -7.44 -11.86 4.36
CA ALA A 368 -6.81 -13.12 4.78
C ALA A 368 -6.58 -14.11 3.61
N ASP A 369 -7.40 -13.97 2.55
CA ASP A 369 -7.27 -14.58 1.23
C ASP A 369 -6.16 -13.91 0.38
N LEU A 370 -6.04 -12.58 0.44
CA LEU A 370 -5.14 -11.80 -0.41
C LEU A 370 -3.68 -11.74 0.05
N VAL A 371 -3.42 -11.92 1.36
CA VAL A 371 -2.11 -11.59 1.95
C VAL A 371 -0.95 -12.45 1.43
N LEU A 372 -1.18 -13.74 1.16
CA LEU A 372 -0.14 -14.64 0.66
C LEU A 372 0.16 -14.41 -0.83
N ALA A 373 -0.83 -14.03 -1.64
CA ALA A 373 -0.60 -13.58 -3.01
C ALA A 373 0.27 -12.31 -3.05
N GLY A 374 0.01 -11.35 -2.15
CA GLY A 374 0.89 -10.19 -1.98
C GLY A 374 2.31 -10.56 -1.56
N CYS A 375 2.47 -11.51 -0.64
CA CYS A 375 3.77 -12.01 -0.21
C CYS A 375 4.55 -12.69 -1.35
N ALA A 376 3.86 -13.36 -2.28
CA ALA A 376 4.48 -13.98 -3.46
C ALA A 376 4.94 -12.95 -4.50
N ILE A 377 4.16 -11.88 -4.73
CA ILE A 377 4.58 -10.75 -5.59
C ILE A 377 5.84 -10.07 -5.00
N LEU A 378 5.83 -9.81 -3.68
CA LEU A 378 6.99 -9.25 -2.98
C LEU A 378 8.22 -10.15 -3.09
N GLU A 379 8.05 -11.46 -2.98
CA GLU A 379 9.14 -12.44 -3.09
C GLU A 379 9.78 -12.44 -4.48
N ALA A 380 8.97 -12.47 -5.55
CA ALA A 380 9.47 -12.38 -6.92
C ALA A 380 10.26 -11.08 -7.17
N ILE A 381 9.81 -9.97 -6.59
CA ILE A 381 10.52 -8.67 -6.64
C ILE A 381 11.86 -8.75 -5.87
N ARG A 382 11.89 -9.33 -4.66
CA ARG A 382 13.13 -9.50 -3.88
C ARG A 382 14.15 -10.42 -4.58
N ARG A 383 13.69 -11.51 -5.20
CA ARG A 383 14.54 -12.40 -6.01
C ARG A 383 15.12 -11.70 -7.25
N ARG A 384 14.34 -10.81 -7.87
CA ARG A 384 14.79 -10.01 -9.04
C ARG A 384 15.74 -8.88 -8.66
N TRP A 385 15.58 -8.27 -7.48
CA TRP A 385 16.45 -7.21 -6.96
C TRP A 385 16.82 -7.46 -5.49
N PRO A 386 17.80 -8.36 -5.21
CA PRO A 386 18.25 -8.65 -3.86
C PRO A 386 18.75 -7.39 -3.15
N SER A 387 18.36 -7.19 -1.89
CA SER A 387 18.75 -6.03 -1.11
C SER A 387 18.74 -6.36 0.37
N GLU A 388 19.73 -5.88 1.12
CA GLU A 388 19.84 -6.08 2.57
C GLU A 388 18.61 -5.58 3.35
N ARG A 389 17.90 -4.58 2.80
CA ARG A 389 16.79 -3.90 3.48
C ARG A 389 15.74 -3.35 2.53
N MET A 390 14.50 -3.43 2.97
CA MET A 390 13.33 -2.80 2.38
C MET A 390 12.80 -1.70 3.30
N ARG A 391 12.38 -0.57 2.72
CA ARG A 391 11.61 0.45 3.43
C ARG A 391 10.13 0.32 3.13
N VAL A 392 9.30 0.39 4.17
CA VAL A 392 7.85 0.33 4.07
C VAL A 392 7.29 1.74 3.95
N ALA A 393 6.42 1.97 2.97
CA ALA A 393 5.68 3.21 2.80
C ALA A 393 4.19 2.97 3.03
N ASP A 394 3.59 3.70 3.96
CA ASP A 394 2.12 3.90 3.98
C ASP A 394 1.81 5.21 3.25
N ARG A 395 2.29 5.31 2.01
CA ARG A 395 2.17 6.47 1.11
C ARG A 395 2.22 5.98 -0.32
N GLY A 396 1.29 6.39 -1.17
CA GLY A 396 1.26 5.94 -2.57
C GLY A 396 0.64 6.99 -3.48
N LEU A 397 -0.21 6.54 -4.40
CA LEU A 397 -0.86 7.36 -5.42
C LEU A 397 -1.52 8.63 -4.85
N ARG A 398 -2.27 8.53 -3.73
CA ARG A 398 -2.91 9.70 -3.07
C ARG A 398 -1.89 10.74 -2.59
N GLU A 399 -0.86 10.29 -1.88
CA GLU A 399 0.21 11.16 -1.43
C GLU A 399 0.99 11.78 -2.60
N GLY A 400 1.15 11.04 -3.71
CA GLY A 400 1.68 11.55 -4.98
C GLY A 400 0.80 12.65 -5.59
N LEU A 401 -0.50 12.41 -5.74
CA LEU A 401 -1.49 13.37 -6.26
C LEU A 401 -1.52 14.66 -5.45
N LEU A 402 -1.54 14.56 -4.12
CA LEU A 402 -1.47 15.72 -3.22
C LEU A 402 -0.13 16.46 -3.40
N THR A 403 0.98 15.74 -3.50
CA THR A 403 2.31 16.34 -3.63
C THR A 403 2.46 17.09 -4.94
N ASP A 404 2.04 16.51 -6.06
CA ASP A 404 2.12 17.15 -7.37
C ASP A 404 1.18 18.38 -7.43
N MET A 405 -0.07 18.26 -6.96
CA MET A 405 -1.00 19.41 -6.89
C MET A 405 -0.45 20.57 -6.03
N MET A 406 0.08 20.29 -4.84
CA MET A 406 0.64 21.31 -3.95
C MET A 406 1.94 21.93 -4.52
N ALA A 407 2.76 21.15 -5.23
CA ALA A 407 3.98 21.63 -5.87
C ALA A 407 3.69 22.55 -7.06
N ASP A 408 2.71 22.19 -7.90
CA ASP A 408 2.32 22.96 -9.08
C ASP A 408 1.64 24.28 -8.70
N ASP A 409 0.75 24.26 -7.70
CA ASP A 409 0.18 25.46 -7.09
C ASP A 409 1.23 26.30 -6.32
N GLY A 410 2.45 25.80 -6.17
CA GLY A 410 3.57 26.51 -5.57
C GLY A 410 3.50 26.65 -4.05
N ALA A 411 2.68 25.83 -3.37
CA ALA A 411 2.43 25.91 -1.92
C ALA A 411 3.69 25.81 -1.04
N TRP A 412 4.79 25.30 -1.60
CA TRP A 412 6.08 25.15 -0.93
C TRP A 412 7.19 26.07 -1.45
N ARG A 413 6.88 26.97 -2.40
CA ARG A 413 7.84 27.97 -2.87
C ARG A 413 8.05 29.00 -1.76
N ARG A 414 9.24 29.00 -1.15
CA ARG A 414 9.64 30.08 -0.22
C ARG A 414 9.43 31.42 -0.91
N GLY A 415 8.68 32.32 -0.28
CA GLY A 415 8.37 33.63 -0.84
C GLY A 415 9.64 34.42 -1.13
N ARG A 416 10.01 34.57 -2.41
CA ARG A 416 10.55 35.85 -2.84
C ARG A 416 9.43 36.86 -2.62
N PRO A 417 9.63 37.96 -1.87
CA PRO A 417 8.64 39.01 -1.80
C PRO A 417 8.27 39.42 -3.23
N ARG A 418 6.97 39.54 -3.52
CA ARG A 418 6.51 40.16 -4.76
C ARG A 418 7.07 41.58 -4.77
N ARG A 419 8.17 41.79 -5.50
CA ARG A 419 8.65 43.14 -5.85
C ARG A 419 7.57 43.73 -6.75
N PHE A 420 6.61 44.43 -6.14
CA PHE A 420 5.80 45.39 -6.86
C PHE A 420 6.78 46.32 -7.60
N PRO A 421 6.59 46.57 -8.90
CA PRO A 421 7.33 47.61 -9.59
C PRO A 421 7.13 48.90 -8.80
N ARG A 422 8.24 49.54 -8.36
CA ARG A 422 8.13 50.86 -7.77
C ARG A 422 7.50 51.78 -8.81
N GLY A 423 6.46 52.49 -8.42
CA GLY A 423 5.72 53.37 -9.31
C GLY A 423 6.66 54.37 -10.00
N ILE A 424 6.35 54.65 -11.27
CA ILE A 424 6.97 55.72 -12.03
C ILE A 424 6.86 57.01 -11.22
N PRO A 425 7.96 57.77 -10.99
CA PRO A 425 7.84 59.09 -10.38
C PRO A 425 6.99 59.99 -11.28
N GLY A 426 5.87 60.49 -10.76
CA GLY A 426 5.07 61.50 -11.44
C GLY A 426 5.88 62.78 -11.67
N PRO A 427 5.57 63.56 -12.73
CA PRO A 427 6.33 64.76 -13.04
C PRO A 427 6.22 65.79 -11.91
N GLN A 428 7.36 66.34 -11.49
CA GLN A 428 7.38 67.44 -10.55
C GLN A 428 6.81 68.70 -11.24
N GLY A 429 5.73 69.25 -10.68
CA GLY A 429 5.22 70.54 -11.11
C GLY A 429 6.13 71.67 -10.64
N SER A 430 6.72 72.40 -11.59
CA SER A 430 7.43 73.65 -11.33
C SER A 430 6.47 74.83 -11.50
N HIS A 431 6.04 75.45 -10.40
CA HIS A 431 5.34 76.75 -10.43
C HIS A 431 6.34 77.90 -10.33
N GLU A 432 6.15 78.90 -11.20
CA GLU A 432 6.54 80.31 -11.06
C GLU A 432 8.02 80.74 -11.04
N GLY A 433 8.31 81.81 -11.79
CA GLY A 433 9.66 82.40 -11.89
C GLY A 433 9.80 83.47 -12.98
N ASN A 434 8.87 84.42 -13.06
CA ASN A 434 8.89 85.54 -14.03
C ASN A 434 10.17 86.39 -13.95
N LYS A 435 10.86 86.65 -15.09
CA LYS A 435 11.46 87.96 -15.42
C LYS A 435 12.12 88.02 -16.82
N SER A 436 11.79 89.12 -17.52
CA SER A 436 12.57 89.79 -18.60
C SER A 436 12.69 89.08 -19.95
#